data_AF-A0A1H7K3M4-F1
#
_entry.id   AF-A0A1H7K3M4-F1
#
_cell.length_a   1.000
_cell.length_b   1.000
_cell.length_c   1.000
_cell.angle_alpha   90.00
_cell.angle_beta   90.00
_cell.angle_gamma   90.00
#
_symmetry.space_group_name_H-M   'P 1'
#
loop_
_entity.id
_entity.type
_entity.pdbx_description
1 polymer ?
#
loop_
_entity_poly.entity_id
_entity_poly.type
_entity_poly.pdbx_seq_one_letter_code
_entity_poly.pdbx_strand_id
1 'polypeptide(L)'
;MPSSGSHHGAPLERRIGEFEVVTSYLVDVPNKCMRGVLMVYGPDGALLRTIPATGPSMSKSDMEERMRRTVESIEHIAPDGTPTYR
;
A
#
# COMPACT_ATOMS: atom_id res chain seq x y z
N MET A 1 -18.93 12.50 -24.64
CA MET A 1 -18.92 12.22 -23.19
C MET A 1 -18.15 10.94 -22.99
N PRO A 2 -17.00 10.92 -22.28
CA PRO A 2 -16.38 9.65 -21.94
C PRO A 2 -17.07 9.08 -20.70
N SER A 3 -17.33 7.78 -20.80
CA SER A 3 -18.18 6.97 -19.95
C SER A 3 -17.59 6.80 -18.55
N SER A 4 -18.50 6.72 -17.58
CA SER A 4 -18.25 6.34 -16.19
C SER A 4 -17.59 4.97 -16.12
N GLY A 5 -16.27 4.96 -15.91
CA GLY A 5 -15.52 3.76 -15.56
C GLY A 5 -15.62 3.54 -14.05
N SER A 6 -16.27 2.46 -13.65
CA SER A 6 -16.22 1.91 -12.30
C SER A 6 -14.76 1.65 -11.91
N HIS A 7 -14.19 2.54 -11.09
CA HIS A 7 -12.91 2.30 -10.41
C HIS A 7 -13.11 1.16 -9.40
N HIS A 8 -13.08 -0.08 -9.85
CA HIS A 8 -12.70 -1.18 -8.99
C HIS A 8 -11.25 -0.91 -8.58
N GLY A 9 -11.04 -0.53 -7.31
CA GLY A 9 -9.75 -0.14 -6.74
C GLY A 9 -8.68 -1.19 -6.98
N ALA A 10 -7.95 -1.04 -8.08
CA ALA A 10 -6.74 -1.80 -8.35
C ALA A 10 -5.69 -1.43 -7.29
N PRO A 11 -4.76 -2.35 -6.96
CA PRO A 11 -3.57 -2.03 -6.18
C PRO A 11 -2.93 -0.74 -6.69
N LEU A 12 -2.62 0.16 -5.78
CA LEU A 12 -1.86 1.36 -6.11
C LEU A 12 -0.39 0.98 -6.13
N GLU A 13 0.25 1.22 -7.27
CA GLU A 13 1.64 0.92 -7.53
C GLU A 13 2.41 2.23 -7.70
N ARG A 14 3.49 2.41 -6.94
CA ARG A 14 4.34 3.59 -7.02
C ARG A 14 5.81 3.18 -6.98
N ARG A 15 6.59 3.66 -7.95
CA ARG A 15 8.06 3.54 -7.95
C ARG A 15 8.71 4.73 -7.23
N ILE A 16 9.65 4.45 -6.33
CA ILE A 16 10.39 5.45 -5.54
C ILE A 16 11.87 5.08 -5.59
N GLY A 17 12.63 5.82 -6.41
CA GLY A 17 13.99 5.40 -6.76
C GLY A 17 13.97 4.04 -7.47
N GLU A 18 14.71 3.08 -6.93
CA GLU A 18 14.78 1.71 -7.44
C GLU A 18 13.76 0.76 -6.80
N PHE A 19 12.97 1.24 -5.84
CA PHE A 19 12.00 0.45 -5.11
C PHE A 19 10.59 0.58 -5.69
N GLU A 20 9.81 -0.48 -5.53
CA GLU A 20 8.40 -0.51 -5.92
C GLU A 20 7.51 -0.71 -4.69
N VAL A 21 6.50 0.14 -4.55
CA VAL A 21 5.53 0.09 -3.45
C VAL A 21 4.17 -0.26 -4.01
N VAL A 22 3.57 -1.34 -3.50
CA VAL A 22 2.27 -1.85 -3.92
C VAL A 22 1.33 -1.89 -2.73
N THR A 23 0.10 -1.39 -2.87
CA THR A 23 -0.93 -1.54 -1.85
C THR A 23 -1.63 -2.89 -1.97
N SER A 24 -1.90 -3.55 -0.84
CA SER A 24 -2.59 -4.83 -0.81
C SER A 24 -3.46 -4.97 0.44
N TYR A 25 -4.26 -6.04 0.49
CA TYR A 25 -5.07 -6.39 1.65
C TYR A 25 -4.67 -7.75 2.20
N LEU A 26 -4.50 -7.82 3.52
CA LEU A 26 -4.32 -9.07 4.24
C LEU A 26 -5.54 -9.37 5.08
N VAL A 27 -5.92 -10.65 5.13
CA VAL A 27 -6.92 -11.16 6.06
C VAL A 27 -6.18 -11.67 7.30
N ASP A 28 -6.36 -10.97 8.42
CA ASP A 28 -5.89 -11.37 9.73
C ASP A 28 -6.90 -12.34 10.33
N VAL A 29 -6.67 -13.63 10.08
CA VAL A 29 -7.56 -14.73 10.48
C VAL A 29 -7.77 -14.79 12.00
N PRO A 30 -6.73 -14.72 12.86
CA PRO A 30 -6.91 -14.71 14.30
C PRO A 30 -7.85 -13.60 14.79
N ASN A 31 -7.72 -12.39 14.22
CA ASN A 31 -8.52 -11.23 14.64
C ASN A 31 -9.79 -11.02 13.80
N LYS A 32 -10.06 -11.91 12.82
CA LYS A 32 -11.19 -11.85 11.88
C LYS A 32 -11.35 -10.47 11.24
N CYS A 33 -10.25 -9.83 10.87
CA CYS A 33 -10.27 -8.50 10.28
C CYS A 33 -9.46 -8.45 8.98
N MET A 34 -9.81 -7.52 8.11
CA MET A 34 -8.99 -7.16 6.95
C MET A 34 -8.09 -5.99 7.33
N ARG A 35 -6.86 -5.95 6.79
CA ARG A 35 -5.93 -4.83 6.93
C ARG A 35 -5.31 -4.48 5.59
N GLY A 36 -5.25 -3.19 5.29
CA GLY A 36 -4.45 -2.66 4.19
C GLY A 36 -2.97 -2.65 4.55
N VAL A 37 -2.13 -3.06 3.61
CA VAL A 37 -0.68 -3.12 3.75
C VAL A 37 0.03 -2.48 2.56
N LEU A 38 1.25 -2.04 2.78
CA LEU A 38 2.21 -1.65 1.75
C LEU A 38 3.24 -2.75 1.60
N MET A 39 3.41 -3.24 0.39
CA MET A 39 4.46 -4.18 0.02
C MET A 39 5.57 -3.39 -0.67
N VAL A 40 6.79 -3.45 -0.12
CA VAL A 40 7.97 -2.78 -0.67
C VAL A 40 8.87 -3.82 -1.30
N TYR A 41 9.06 -3.71 -2.61
CA TYR A 41 9.92 -4.57 -3.40
C TYR A 41 11.23 -3.84 -3.72
N GLY A 42 12.34 -4.59 -3.63
CA GLY A 42 13.67 -4.15 -4.01
C GLY A 42 13.87 -4.10 -5.52
N PRO A 43 15.04 -3.59 -5.97
CA PRO A 43 15.38 -3.49 -7.39
C PRO A 43 15.43 -4.84 -8.13
N ASP A 44 15.68 -5.92 -7.39
CA ASP A 44 15.68 -7.30 -7.89
C ASP A 44 14.28 -7.91 -7.96
N GLY A 45 13.24 -7.16 -7.55
CA GLY A 45 11.87 -7.63 -7.45
C GLY A 45 11.58 -8.45 -6.19
N ALA A 46 12.54 -8.58 -5.26
CA ALA A 46 12.31 -9.29 -4.00
C ALA A 46 11.48 -8.45 -3.04
N LEU A 47 10.53 -9.09 -2.34
CA LEU A 47 9.76 -8.43 -1.28
C LEU A 47 10.66 -8.17 -0.07
N LEU A 48 10.97 -6.90 0.22
CA LEU A 48 11.79 -6.50 1.36
C LEU A 48 10.95 -6.30 2.62
N ARG A 49 9.80 -5.64 2.50
CA ARG A 49 8.92 -5.35 3.65
C ARG A 49 7.45 -5.44 3.32
N THR A 50 6.66 -5.81 4.34
CA THR A 50 5.21 -5.62 4.38
C THR A 50 4.86 -4.77 5.58
N ILE A 51 4.26 -3.61 5.35
CA ILE A 51 4.02 -2.59 6.36
C ILE A 51 2.50 -2.43 6.54
N PRO A 52 1.96 -2.64 7.75
CA PRO A 52 0.56 -2.34 8.04
C PRO A 52 0.29 -0.84 7.84
N ALA A 53 -0.65 -0.50 6.95
CA ALA A 53 -1.01 0.89 6.67
C ALA A 53 -2.35 1.30 7.32
N THR A 54 -3.18 0.33 7.68
CA THR A 54 -4.52 0.56 8.23
C THR A 54 -4.72 -0.15 9.56
N GLY A 55 -5.61 0.39 10.39
CA GLY A 55 -6.04 -0.26 11.62
C GLY A 55 -7.10 -1.34 11.38
N PRO A 56 -7.41 -2.15 12.40
CA PRO A 56 -8.56 -3.05 12.37
C PRO A 56 -9.87 -2.25 12.28
N SER A 57 -10.91 -2.88 11.73
CA SER A 57 -12.29 -2.33 11.69
C SER A 57 -12.52 -1.09 10.82
N MET A 58 -11.59 -0.72 9.94
CA MET A 58 -11.83 0.32 8.92
C MET A 58 -12.72 -0.20 7.78
N SER A 59 -13.49 0.68 7.14
CA SER A 59 -14.18 0.32 5.89
C SER A 59 -13.16 0.14 4.76
N LYS A 60 -13.51 -0.60 3.71
CA LYS A 60 -12.62 -0.79 2.54
C LYS A 60 -12.22 0.56 1.92
N SER A 61 -13.16 1.48 1.72
CA SER A 61 -12.89 2.79 1.14
C SER A 61 -11.95 3.63 2.02
N ASP A 62 -12.10 3.55 3.35
CA ASP A 62 -11.19 4.26 4.27
C ASP A 62 -9.79 3.64 4.25
N MET A 63 -9.70 2.32 4.07
CA MET A 63 -8.42 1.64 3.89
C MET A 63 -7.73 2.09 2.59
N GLU A 64 -8.47 2.14 1.47
CA GLU A 64 -7.95 2.61 0.17
C GLU A 64 -7.41 4.03 0.27
N GLU A 65 -8.23 4.94 0.82
CA GLU A 65 -7.87 6.34 0.97
C GLU A 65 -6.66 6.53 1.90
N ARG A 66 -6.62 5.79 3.01
CA ARG A 66 -5.48 5.84 3.94
C ARG A 66 -4.21 5.30 3.29
N MET A 67 -4.28 4.16 2.63
CA MET A 67 -3.13 3.58 1.91
C MET A 67 -2.63 4.52 0.81
N ARG A 68 -3.54 5.11 0.02
CA ARG A 68 -3.22 6.10 -1.02
C ARG A 68 -2.45 7.28 -0.42
N ARG A 69 -2.97 7.89 0.65
CA ARG A 69 -2.29 9.01 1.34
C ARG A 69 -0.92 8.61 1.89
N THR A 70 -0.81 7.41 2.49
CA THR A 70 0.47 6.93 3.00
C THR A 70 1.48 6.72 1.87
N VAL A 71 1.08 6.13 0.74
CA VAL A 71 1.99 5.99 -0.41
C VAL A 71 2.39 7.36 -0.95
N GLU A 72 1.45 8.30 -1.08
CA GLU A 72 1.73 9.67 -1.55
C GLU A 72 2.70 10.42 -0.65
N SER A 73 2.65 10.21 0.67
CA SER A 73 3.54 10.86 1.63
C SER A 73 4.94 10.27 1.71
N ILE A 74 5.21 9.11 1.08
CA ILE A 74 6.56 8.54 1.04
C ILE A 74 7.49 9.47 0.25
N GLU A 75 8.55 9.90 0.92
CA GLU A 75 9.61 10.74 0.38
C GLU A 75 10.78 9.92 -0.16
N HIS A 76 11.27 8.98 0.65
CA HIS A 76 12.41 8.13 0.33
C HIS A 76 12.20 6.72 0.91
N ILE A 77 12.94 5.74 0.38
CA ILE A 77 12.97 4.36 0.90
C ILE A 77 14.43 4.00 1.13
N ALA A 78 14.75 3.66 2.38
CA ALA A 78 16.07 3.22 2.78
C ALA A 78 16.42 1.85 2.15
N PRO A 79 17.71 1.45 2.08
CA PRO A 79 18.13 0.19 1.48
C PRO A 79 17.48 -1.08 2.06
N ASP A 80 17.00 -1.02 3.31
CA ASP A 80 16.30 -2.12 3.98
C ASP A 80 14.78 -2.16 3.68
N GLY A 81 14.31 -1.33 2.75
CA GLY A 81 12.90 -1.19 2.37
C GLY A 81 12.08 -0.31 3.32
N THR A 82 12.71 0.39 4.28
CA THR A 82 11.99 1.27 5.21
C THR A 82 11.64 2.62 4.55
N PRO A 83 10.36 2.97 4.40
CA PRO A 83 9.94 4.28 3.90
C PRO A 83 10.14 5.39 4.94
N THR A 84 10.53 6.57 4.48
CA THR A 84 10.46 7.84 5.21
C THR A 84 9.35 8.69 4.62
N TYR A 85 8.71 9.50 5.47
CA TYR A 85 7.52 10.26 5.12
C TYR A 85 7.74 11.75 5.35
N ARG A 86 7.03 12.59 4.59
CA ARG A 86 6.96 14.03 4.79
C ARG A 86 6.05 14.42 5.96
#